data_AF-A0A9E3NXK1-F1
#
_entry.id   AF-A0A9E3NXK1-F1
#
_cell.length_a   1.000
_cell.length_b   1.000
_cell.length_c   1.000
_cell.angle_alpha   90.00
_cell.angle_beta   90.00
_cell.angle_gamma   90.00
#
_symmetry.space_group_name_H-M   'P 1'
#
loop_
_entity.id
_entity.type
_entity.pdbx_description
1 polymer ?
#
loop_
_entity_poly.entity_id
_entity_poly.type
_entity_poly.pdbx_seq_one_letter_code
_entity_poly.pdbx_strand_id
1 'polypeptide(L)'
;MDYAPRPIAEVAADLGLSTDDYVVYGRGKAKLDLGLLGRPARGKGRLVLVTAINPTPAGEGKTTTSISLAMGMRRLGKNAVLALREPSLGPVFGVKGGGTGGGKASLTPAEDINLHFTGDIHAITTAHNLLSALVDNAIYFGDVIPEKGELDARQITWGRSLDMNDRFLRRCIVGLGGKASGTPREERFDITAASEIMAIMALAADHADLEKRLARIVVGQTYEGKAVTAGDLQAASAMTAVLRDALEPNLVQTEEGGPAIVHCGPFGNIAHGCNSVIATRLAMSLGDYAITEAGFGFDLGGEKFLDIKCRLAGVWPRAVVLVATLRALKMHGGAPVKTCGEPDADRLAKGIEHLEKHLETAKAYGLKPVVAINVFPNDTAAELAIVEKAVEKLGARFARSEGFGRGGEGALDLARVVAEVVDATDASPPPAQYVYDDADAPHEKIRKIARTVYGAKDVVFTAAAEKNLSRIKELGYEKLPICMAKTQMSLTDDPTIYGRPRDFTITVREVRLSAGAGFLVPLTGEMMTMPGLPKVPASRGIKLLPNGKIKGLMQND
;
A
#
# COMPACT_ATOMS: atom_id res chain seq x y z
N MET A 1 11.31 30.42 5.51
CA MET A 1 10.60 30.30 6.79
C MET A 1 10.97 28.95 7.36
N ASP A 2 11.56 28.91 8.54
CA ASP A 2 11.70 27.67 9.29
C ASP A 2 10.30 27.33 9.83
N TYR A 3 9.72 26.24 9.35
CA TYR A 3 8.43 25.77 9.85
C TYR A 3 8.65 25.01 11.15
N ALA A 4 7.90 25.38 12.19
CA ALA A 4 7.80 24.62 13.42
C ALA A 4 6.53 23.77 13.38
N PRO A 5 6.55 22.52 13.88
CA PRO A 5 5.34 21.71 14.00
C PRO A 5 4.25 22.44 14.77
N ARG A 6 3.05 22.51 14.19
CA ARG A 6 1.89 23.18 14.79
C ARG A 6 1.20 22.26 15.79
N PRO A 7 0.52 22.77 16.82
CA PRO A 7 -0.44 21.98 17.59
C PRO A 7 -1.46 21.30 16.67
N ILE A 8 -1.77 20.03 16.92
CA ILE A 8 -2.66 19.27 16.02
C ILE A 8 -4.05 19.90 15.88
N ALA A 9 -4.52 20.63 16.90
CA ALA A 9 -5.78 21.36 16.87
C ALA A 9 -5.81 22.45 15.79
N GLU A 10 -4.68 23.11 15.52
CA GLU A 10 -4.61 24.11 14.44
C GLU A 10 -4.67 23.45 13.06
N VAL A 11 -4.03 22.29 12.91
CA VAL A 11 -4.08 21.50 11.66
C VAL A 11 -5.48 20.97 11.42
N ALA A 12 -6.18 20.55 12.47
CA ALA A 12 -7.59 20.16 12.42
C ALA A 12 -8.49 21.35 12.06
N ALA A 13 -8.21 22.54 12.61
CA ALA A 13 -8.93 23.77 12.28
C ALA A 13 -8.77 24.21 10.81
N ASP A 14 -7.63 23.92 10.16
CA ASP A 14 -7.47 24.13 8.71
C ASP A 14 -8.45 23.28 7.88
N LEU A 15 -8.86 22.11 8.40
CA LEU A 15 -9.91 21.25 7.86
C LEU A 15 -11.31 21.66 8.37
N GLY A 16 -11.36 22.72 9.17
CA GLY A 16 -12.48 23.27 9.91
C GLY A 16 -13.09 22.33 10.95
N LEU A 17 -12.31 21.36 11.44
CA LEU A 17 -12.74 20.43 12.46
C LEU A 17 -12.71 21.10 13.84
N SER A 18 -13.65 20.69 14.69
CA SER A 18 -13.74 21.10 16.10
C SER A 18 -13.16 20.02 17.02
N THR A 19 -13.00 20.33 18.31
CA THR A 19 -12.46 19.38 19.30
C THR A 19 -13.31 18.13 19.49
N ASP A 20 -14.58 18.15 19.09
CA ASP A 20 -15.48 17.00 19.17
C ASP A 20 -15.30 16.02 17.99
N ASP A 21 -14.50 16.41 16.99
CA ASP A 21 -14.31 15.64 15.74
C ASP A 21 -13.09 14.72 15.77
N TYR A 22 -12.29 14.78 16.84
CA TYR A 22 -11.05 14.02 16.94
C TYR A 22 -10.61 13.78 18.39
N VAL A 23 -9.89 12.68 18.61
CA VAL A 23 -9.25 12.34 19.88
C VAL A 23 -7.76 12.59 19.79
N VAL A 24 -7.21 13.42 20.67
CA VAL A 24 -5.79 13.81 20.64
C VAL A 24 -4.88 12.70 21.20
N TYR A 25 -3.78 12.42 20.51
CA TYR A 25 -2.72 11.47 20.91
C TYR A 25 -1.38 12.19 21.11
N GLY A 26 -1.21 12.84 22.27
CA GLY A 26 -0.04 13.68 22.53
C GLY A 26 -0.21 15.09 21.95
N ARG A 27 0.81 15.68 21.32
CA ARG A 27 0.73 17.08 20.83
C ARG A 27 0.57 17.23 19.32
N GLY A 28 1.09 16.28 18.55
CA GLY A 28 1.24 16.39 17.10
C GLY A 28 0.38 15.44 16.27
N LYS A 29 -0.53 14.68 16.90
CA LYS A 29 -1.35 13.67 16.22
C LYS A 29 -2.69 13.45 16.92
N ALA A 30 -3.70 13.03 16.16
CA ALA A 30 -5.05 12.76 16.64
C ALA A 30 -5.73 11.66 15.81
N LYS A 31 -6.72 10.96 16.37
CA LYS A 31 -7.64 10.09 15.63
C LYS A 31 -8.89 10.85 15.22
N LEU A 32 -9.33 10.71 13.98
CA LEU A 32 -10.50 11.38 13.42
C LEU A 32 -11.75 10.52 13.61
N ASP A 33 -12.82 11.13 14.12
CA ASP A 33 -14.11 10.47 14.32
C ASP A 33 -14.70 9.97 12.98
N LEU A 34 -15.24 8.75 12.96
CA LEU A 34 -15.81 8.16 11.75
C LEU A 34 -17.12 8.84 11.30
N GLY A 35 -17.83 9.51 12.21
CA GLY A 35 -19.02 10.30 11.90
C GLY A 35 -18.75 11.44 10.93
N LEU A 36 -17.49 11.85 10.76
CA LEU A 36 -17.07 12.80 9.72
C LEU A 36 -17.40 12.31 8.29
N LEU A 37 -17.44 10.99 8.04
CA LEU A 37 -17.81 10.45 6.73
C LEU A 37 -19.29 10.71 6.36
N GLY A 38 -20.15 10.93 7.35
CA GLY A 38 -21.57 11.24 7.14
C GLY A 38 -21.86 12.72 6.91
N ARG A 39 -20.86 13.61 7.04
CA ARG A 39 -21.04 15.05 6.89
C ARG A 39 -20.99 15.48 5.43
N PRO A 40 -21.65 16.61 5.06
CA PRO A 40 -21.48 17.20 3.75
C PRO A 40 -20.01 17.47 3.44
N ALA A 41 -19.59 17.15 2.22
CA ALA A 41 -18.24 17.45 1.76
C ALA A 41 -17.97 18.96 1.84
N ARG A 42 -16.80 19.32 2.39
CA ARG A 42 -16.35 20.71 2.51
C ARG A 42 -15.49 21.15 1.34
N GLY A 43 -14.76 20.20 0.75
CA GLY A 43 -13.92 20.44 -0.41
C GLY A 43 -14.49 19.78 -1.67
N LYS A 44 -13.84 20.09 -2.80
CA LYS A 44 -14.17 19.48 -4.11
C LYS A 44 -13.78 18.01 -4.25
N GLY A 45 -12.98 17.46 -3.33
CA GLY A 45 -12.63 16.04 -3.29
C GLY A 45 -11.94 15.50 -4.53
N ARG A 46 -11.14 16.34 -5.21
CA ARG A 46 -10.45 15.94 -6.44
C ARG A 46 -9.29 14.99 -6.12
N LEU A 47 -9.52 13.71 -6.37
CA LEU A 47 -8.57 12.64 -6.04
C LEU A 47 -7.39 12.62 -7.03
N VAL A 48 -6.18 12.60 -6.49
CA VAL A 48 -4.91 12.47 -7.22
C VAL A 48 -4.17 11.25 -6.70
N LEU A 49 -3.86 10.31 -7.59
CA LEU A 49 -3.07 9.12 -7.26
C LEU A 49 -1.60 9.38 -7.60
N VAL A 50 -0.72 9.26 -6.61
CA VAL A 50 0.73 9.26 -6.80
C VAL A 50 1.23 7.82 -6.85
N THR A 51 1.96 7.49 -7.91
CA THR A 51 2.60 6.19 -8.13
C THR A 51 3.99 6.41 -8.74
N ALA A 52 4.70 5.35 -9.10
CA ALA A 52 6.05 5.43 -9.65
C ALA A 52 6.26 4.43 -10.78
N ILE A 53 7.39 4.55 -11.47
CA ILE A 53 7.98 3.42 -12.20
C ILE A 53 8.34 2.28 -11.23
N ASN A 54 8.76 1.12 -11.75
CA ASN A 54 9.19 0.02 -10.91
C ASN A 54 10.35 0.46 -9.99
N PRO A 55 10.32 0.12 -8.69
CA PRO A 55 11.36 0.50 -7.76
C PRO A 55 12.72 -0.07 -8.13
N THR A 56 13.74 0.78 -8.03
CA THR A 56 15.15 0.42 -8.17
C THR A 56 15.89 0.63 -6.85
N PRO A 57 17.05 -0.03 -6.63
CA PRO A 57 17.92 0.26 -5.50
C PRO A 57 18.38 1.72 -5.42
N ALA A 58 18.34 2.46 -6.53
CA ALA A 58 18.63 3.88 -6.52
C ALA A 58 17.57 4.64 -5.72
N GLY A 59 16.29 4.33 -5.91
CA GLY A 59 15.15 4.91 -5.21
C GLY A 59 14.53 6.10 -5.93
N GLU A 60 13.20 6.12 -5.98
CA GLU A 60 12.42 7.06 -6.81
C GLU A 60 11.86 8.25 -6.02
N GLY A 61 11.68 8.11 -4.71
CA GLY A 61 11.16 9.19 -3.85
C GLY A 61 9.65 9.42 -3.98
N LYS A 62 8.85 8.37 -4.21
CA LYS A 62 7.39 8.47 -4.38
C LYS A 62 6.71 9.18 -3.21
N THR A 63 6.92 8.71 -1.98
CA THR A 63 6.28 9.30 -0.78
C THR A 63 6.73 10.73 -0.52
N THR A 64 8.01 11.02 -0.74
CA THR A 64 8.53 12.40 -0.75
C THR A 64 7.80 13.27 -1.76
N THR A 65 7.48 12.74 -2.94
CA THR A 65 6.72 13.47 -3.99
C THR A 65 5.27 13.68 -3.60
N SER A 66 4.61 12.68 -3.00
CA SER A 66 3.26 12.83 -2.46
C SER A 66 3.21 13.99 -1.47
N ILE A 67 4.15 14.00 -0.52
CA ILE A 67 4.24 15.03 0.52
C ILE A 67 4.56 16.41 -0.07
N SER A 68 5.59 16.51 -0.93
CA SER A 68 6.01 17.78 -1.52
C SER A 68 4.94 18.35 -2.46
N LEU A 69 4.21 17.50 -3.19
CA LEU A 69 3.07 17.92 -4.01
C LEU A 69 2.00 18.58 -3.15
N ALA A 70 1.60 17.97 -2.02
CA ALA A 70 0.59 18.59 -1.15
C ALA A 70 1.07 19.90 -0.53
N MET A 71 2.34 19.97 -0.10
CA MET A 71 2.96 21.21 0.37
C MET A 71 2.95 22.29 -0.73
N GLY A 72 3.34 21.93 -1.96
CA GLY A 72 3.33 22.83 -3.12
C GLY A 72 1.93 23.32 -3.46
N MET A 73 0.93 22.44 -3.44
CA MET A 73 -0.48 22.80 -3.65
C MET A 73 -0.96 23.82 -2.61
N ARG A 74 -0.63 23.61 -1.32
CA ARG A 74 -0.98 24.55 -0.25
C ARG A 74 -0.29 25.90 -0.40
N ARG A 75 0.97 25.93 -0.85
CA ARG A 75 1.66 27.18 -1.19
C ARG A 75 1.01 27.93 -2.36
N LEU A 76 0.34 27.23 -3.26
CA LEU A 76 -0.50 27.83 -4.31
C LEU A 76 -1.89 28.26 -3.79
N GLY A 77 -2.14 28.20 -2.48
CA GLY A 77 -3.43 28.53 -1.88
C GLY A 77 -4.51 27.46 -2.11
N LYS A 78 -4.14 26.25 -2.52
CA LYS A 78 -5.08 25.14 -2.73
C LYS A 78 -5.23 24.30 -1.46
N ASN A 79 -6.45 23.96 -1.07
CA ASN A 79 -6.71 23.10 0.09
C ASN A 79 -6.42 21.63 -0.23
N ALA A 80 -5.17 21.21 -0.10
CA ALA A 80 -4.75 19.82 -0.31
C ALA A 80 -4.65 19.05 1.02
N VAL A 81 -5.15 17.82 1.01
CA VAL A 81 -5.11 16.87 2.13
C VAL A 81 -4.45 15.57 1.68
N LEU A 82 -3.45 15.11 2.43
CA LEU A 82 -2.75 13.86 2.15
C LEU A 82 -3.44 12.66 2.77
N ALA A 83 -3.38 11.52 2.10
CA ALA A 83 -3.73 10.22 2.64
C ALA A 83 -2.60 9.21 2.37
N LEU A 84 -1.92 8.76 3.42
CA LEU A 84 -0.72 7.91 3.35
C LEU A 84 -0.86 6.67 4.21
N ARG A 85 0.03 5.69 3.98
CA ARG A 85 0.08 4.45 4.75
C ARG A 85 0.92 4.61 6.00
N GLU A 86 0.53 3.90 7.05
CA GLU A 86 1.38 3.69 8.22
C GLU A 86 2.52 2.70 7.85
N PRO A 87 3.80 3.02 8.14
CA PRO A 87 4.89 2.09 7.97
C PRO A 87 4.86 0.99 9.05
N SER A 88 5.24 -0.23 8.68
CA SER A 88 5.45 -1.32 9.64
C SER A 88 6.67 -1.05 10.52
N LEU A 89 6.58 -1.42 11.80
CA LEU A 89 7.60 -1.25 12.83
C LEU A 89 8.82 -2.14 12.57
N GLY A 90 8.59 -3.42 12.23
CA GLY A 90 9.66 -4.41 12.06
C GLY A 90 10.80 -3.98 11.12
N PRO A 91 10.51 -3.48 9.91
CA PRO A 91 11.52 -3.03 8.95
C PRO A 91 12.42 -1.91 9.47
N VAL A 92 11.94 -1.02 10.36
CA VAL A 92 12.71 0.09 10.92
C VAL A 92 13.97 -0.41 11.63
N PHE A 93 13.89 -1.57 12.29
CA PHE A 93 15.02 -2.19 12.97
C PHE A 93 15.96 -2.96 12.02
N GLY A 94 15.53 -3.23 10.79
CA GLY A 94 16.29 -3.92 9.76
C GLY A 94 17.00 -2.97 8.81
N VAL A 95 16.23 -2.30 7.95
CA VAL A 95 16.68 -1.35 6.92
C VAL A 95 15.96 -0.03 7.16
N LYS A 96 16.70 1.08 7.27
CA LYS A 96 16.12 2.39 7.57
C LYS A 96 14.98 2.72 6.60
N GLY A 97 13.79 3.02 7.15
CA GLY A 97 12.57 3.26 6.41
C GLY A 97 12.46 4.68 5.85
N GLY A 98 11.62 4.85 4.83
CA GLY A 98 11.27 6.14 4.21
C GLY A 98 9.75 6.37 4.14
N GLY A 99 8.97 5.70 5.00
CA GLY A 99 7.50 5.74 4.99
C GLY A 99 6.90 7.11 5.35
N THR A 100 7.70 8.00 5.94
CA THR A 100 7.33 9.36 6.33
C THR A 100 7.88 10.43 5.38
N GLY A 101 8.32 10.05 4.18
CA GLY A 101 8.96 10.97 3.23
C GLY A 101 10.45 11.14 3.46
N GLY A 102 11.00 12.28 3.05
CA GLY A 102 12.43 12.56 3.24
C GLY A 102 12.83 14.01 2.95
N GLY A 103 13.94 14.43 3.56
CA GLY A 103 14.46 15.78 3.42
C GLY A 103 13.49 16.82 3.99
N LYS A 104 13.22 17.89 3.24
CA LYS A 104 12.24 18.92 3.62
C LYS A 104 10.79 18.54 3.28
N ALA A 105 10.56 17.38 2.68
CA ALA A 105 9.24 16.85 2.36
C ALA A 105 8.97 15.58 3.16
N SER A 106 8.73 15.78 4.45
CA SER A 106 8.45 14.73 5.44
C SER A 106 7.15 14.99 6.21
N LEU A 107 6.66 13.94 6.87
CA LEU A 107 5.63 14.03 7.90
C LEU A 107 6.24 14.20 9.29
N THR A 108 5.52 14.88 10.17
CA THR A 108 5.90 15.09 11.57
C THR A 108 4.70 14.82 12.51
N PRO A 109 4.89 14.16 13.67
CA PRO A 109 6.16 13.63 14.20
C PRO A 109 6.59 12.29 13.56
N ALA A 110 7.73 12.28 12.86
CA ALA A 110 8.20 11.11 12.12
C ALA A 110 8.59 9.92 13.03
N GLU A 111 9.12 10.21 14.22
CA GLU A 111 9.51 9.18 15.21
C GLU A 111 8.31 8.38 15.70
N ASP A 112 7.18 9.04 15.98
CA ASP A 112 5.95 8.38 16.40
C ASP A 112 5.41 7.51 15.27
N ILE A 113 5.32 8.06 14.04
CA ILE A 113 4.75 7.35 12.87
C ILE A 113 5.56 6.09 12.53
N ASN A 114 6.88 6.11 12.68
CA ASN A 114 7.73 4.93 12.40
C ASN A 114 7.80 3.94 13.57
N LEU A 115 7.24 4.26 14.75
CA LEU A 115 7.25 3.38 15.91
C LEU A 115 5.86 2.84 16.23
N HIS A 116 5.29 3.25 17.36
CA HIS A 116 3.99 2.75 17.82
C HIS A 116 2.82 3.57 17.31
N PHE A 117 3.10 4.76 16.79
CA PHE A 117 2.14 5.75 16.32
C PHE A 117 0.93 5.91 17.25
N THR A 118 -0.23 5.40 16.84
CA THR A 118 -1.49 5.40 17.60
C THR A 118 -1.92 4.01 18.06
N GLY A 119 -1.13 2.97 17.77
CA GLY A 119 -1.36 1.58 18.17
C GLY A 119 -2.14 0.73 17.17
N ASP A 120 -2.39 1.23 15.95
CA ASP A 120 -3.25 0.56 14.97
C ASP A 120 -2.69 -0.82 14.57
N ILE A 121 -1.39 -0.91 14.28
CA ILE A 121 -0.72 -2.18 13.98
C ILE A 121 -0.77 -3.14 15.18
N HIS A 122 -0.70 -2.65 16.41
CA HIS A 122 -0.83 -3.49 17.61
C HIS A 122 -2.23 -4.08 17.72
N ALA A 123 -3.27 -3.27 17.50
CA ALA A 123 -4.65 -3.74 17.48
C ALA A 123 -4.89 -4.81 16.40
N ILE A 124 -4.32 -4.62 15.20
CA ILE A 124 -4.37 -5.61 14.12
C ILE A 124 -3.65 -6.91 14.50
N THR A 125 -2.47 -6.80 15.12
CA THR A 125 -1.72 -7.95 15.62
C THR A 125 -2.52 -8.73 16.67
N THR A 126 -3.15 -8.02 17.61
CA THR A 126 -3.98 -8.62 18.65
C THR A 126 -5.23 -9.29 18.07
N ALA A 127 -5.95 -8.64 17.15
CA ALA A 127 -7.13 -9.24 16.51
C ALA A 127 -6.76 -10.49 15.70
N HIS A 128 -5.62 -10.47 14.99
CA HIS A 128 -5.12 -11.62 14.25
C HIS A 128 -4.86 -12.81 15.17
N ASN A 129 -4.10 -12.57 16.24
CA ASN A 129 -3.70 -13.63 17.16
C ASN A 129 -4.86 -14.09 18.04
N LEU A 130 -5.88 -13.26 18.27
CA LEU A 130 -7.14 -13.68 18.86
C LEU A 130 -7.81 -14.75 18.00
N LEU A 131 -7.92 -14.54 16.68
CA LEU A 131 -8.46 -15.55 15.77
C LEU A 131 -7.61 -16.83 15.78
N SER A 132 -6.29 -16.72 15.74
CA SER A 132 -5.39 -17.89 15.82
C SER A 132 -5.57 -18.66 17.13
N ALA A 133 -5.77 -17.97 18.25
CA ALA A 133 -6.04 -18.58 19.54
C ALA A 133 -7.39 -19.29 19.57
N LEU A 134 -8.44 -18.71 18.98
CA LEU A 134 -9.77 -19.32 18.88
C LEU A 134 -9.77 -20.56 17.98
N VAL A 135 -9.01 -20.55 16.89
CA VAL A 135 -8.80 -21.73 16.03
C VAL A 135 -8.19 -22.89 16.83
N ASP A 136 -7.11 -22.63 17.57
CA ASP A 136 -6.45 -23.66 18.37
C ASP A 136 -7.30 -24.10 19.56
N ASN A 137 -8.09 -23.20 20.15
CA ASN A 137 -9.05 -23.51 21.19
C ASN A 137 -10.14 -24.48 20.69
N ALA A 138 -10.71 -24.22 19.51
CA ALA A 138 -11.69 -25.11 18.89
C ALA A 138 -11.11 -26.51 18.62
N ILE A 139 -9.86 -26.59 18.16
CA ILE A 139 -9.15 -27.87 17.98
C ILE A 139 -8.91 -28.56 19.34
N TYR A 140 -8.55 -27.81 20.37
CA TYR A 140 -8.26 -28.36 21.70
C TYR A 140 -9.48 -29.02 22.34
N PHE A 141 -10.64 -28.36 22.27
CA PHE A 141 -11.88 -28.86 22.87
C PHE A 141 -12.65 -29.82 21.96
N GLY A 142 -12.26 -29.96 20.70
CA GLY A 142 -12.98 -30.79 19.73
C GLY A 142 -14.33 -30.16 19.36
N ASP A 143 -14.36 -28.84 19.18
CA ASP A 143 -15.59 -28.13 18.84
C ASP A 143 -16.11 -28.59 17.47
N VAL A 144 -17.37 -29.04 17.44
CA VAL A 144 -18.06 -29.44 16.22
C VAL A 144 -18.70 -28.20 15.59
N ILE A 145 -18.18 -27.77 14.44
CA ILE A 145 -18.76 -26.68 13.68
C ILE A 145 -20.06 -27.16 13.04
N PRO A 146 -21.21 -26.50 13.29
CA PRO A 146 -22.50 -26.91 12.75
C PRO A 146 -22.44 -27.15 11.24
N GLU A 147 -22.96 -28.30 10.80
CA GLU A 147 -23.03 -28.71 9.38
C GLU A 147 -21.68 -28.92 8.66
N LYS A 148 -20.55 -28.71 9.35
CA LYS A 148 -19.19 -28.78 8.76
C LYS A 148 -18.30 -29.84 9.38
N GLY A 149 -18.40 -30.08 10.68
CA GLY A 149 -17.54 -31.02 11.41
C GLY A 149 -16.43 -30.34 12.21
N GLU A 150 -15.45 -31.12 12.66
CA GLU A 150 -14.30 -30.64 13.45
C GLU A 150 -13.17 -30.15 12.55
N LEU A 151 -12.44 -29.12 12.99
CA LEU A 151 -11.26 -28.59 12.29
C LEU A 151 -10.14 -29.64 12.20
N ASP A 152 -9.58 -29.82 10.99
CA ASP A 152 -8.35 -30.60 10.81
C ASP A 152 -7.13 -29.70 11.03
N ALA A 153 -6.37 -29.97 12.10
CA ALA A 153 -5.17 -29.21 12.48
C ALA A 153 -4.10 -29.14 11.35
N ARG A 154 -4.13 -30.07 10.39
CA ARG A 154 -3.21 -30.12 9.24
C ARG A 154 -3.66 -29.24 8.08
N GLN A 155 -4.94 -28.84 8.07
CA GLN A 155 -5.57 -28.04 7.02
C GLN A 155 -5.80 -26.58 7.46
N ILE A 156 -5.18 -26.15 8.55
CA ILE A 156 -5.22 -24.75 9.00
C ILE A 156 -4.36 -23.89 8.08
N THR A 157 -4.99 -22.91 7.45
CA THR A 157 -4.33 -21.95 6.56
C THR A 157 -4.10 -20.61 7.24
N TRP A 158 -4.80 -20.31 8.33
CA TRP A 158 -4.59 -19.11 9.15
C TRP A 158 -3.37 -19.26 10.05
N GLY A 159 -2.43 -18.31 9.93
CA GLY A 159 -1.21 -18.29 10.73
C GLY A 159 -1.35 -17.48 12.01
N ARG A 160 -0.21 -17.03 12.52
CA ARG A 160 -0.09 -15.97 13.55
C ARG A 160 0.60 -14.75 12.99
N SER A 161 0.60 -13.66 13.76
CA SER A 161 1.22 -12.42 13.31
C SER A 161 2.06 -11.73 14.37
N LEU A 162 3.14 -11.08 13.92
CA LEU A 162 4.05 -10.29 14.73
C LEU A 162 4.69 -9.20 13.87
N ASP A 163 4.62 -7.93 14.31
CA ASP A 163 5.23 -6.83 13.56
C ASP A 163 6.74 -6.70 13.82
N MET A 164 7.49 -7.75 13.48
CA MET A 164 8.93 -7.84 13.65
C MET A 164 9.57 -8.62 12.51
N ASN A 165 10.80 -8.29 12.15
CA ASN A 165 11.55 -9.03 11.13
C ASN A 165 12.19 -10.30 11.71
N ASP A 166 11.40 -11.34 11.98
CA ASP A 166 11.88 -12.59 12.59
C ASP A 166 11.76 -13.81 11.65
N ARG A 167 12.89 -14.15 11.02
CA ARG A 167 12.96 -15.28 10.07
C ARG A 167 12.74 -16.65 10.73
N PHE A 168 12.94 -16.80 12.04
CA PHE A 168 12.83 -18.09 12.72
C PHE A 168 11.37 -18.53 12.92
N LEU A 169 10.43 -17.58 12.88
CA LEU A 169 9.00 -17.84 13.01
C LEU A 169 8.29 -18.13 11.67
N ARG A 170 9.03 -18.18 10.55
CA ARG A 170 8.48 -18.53 9.23
C ARG A 170 7.81 -19.90 9.21
N ARG A 171 8.36 -20.85 9.96
CA ARG A 171 7.82 -22.19 10.18
C ARG A 171 8.19 -22.65 11.58
N CYS A 172 7.21 -23.05 12.36
CA CYS A 172 7.40 -23.56 13.71
C CYS A 172 6.38 -24.66 14.02
N ILE A 173 6.52 -25.29 15.18
CA ILE A 173 5.54 -26.24 15.72
C ILE A 173 5.00 -25.65 17.02
N VAL A 174 3.68 -25.56 17.14
CA VAL A 174 2.97 -25.10 18.35
C VAL A 174 2.26 -26.28 19.02
N GLY A 175 1.72 -26.08 20.24
CA GLY A 175 0.94 -27.10 20.94
C GLY A 175 1.77 -28.25 21.54
N LEU A 176 3.08 -28.05 21.74
CA LEU A 176 3.96 -29.00 22.43
C LEU A 176 3.80 -28.90 23.95
N GLY A 177 4.28 -29.91 24.69
CA GLY A 177 4.23 -29.90 26.16
C GLY A 177 3.09 -30.72 26.77
N GLY A 178 2.59 -31.73 26.06
CA GLY A 178 1.58 -32.67 26.56
C GLY A 178 0.14 -32.17 26.45
N LYS A 179 -0.82 -33.00 26.89
CA LYS A 179 -2.26 -32.79 26.68
C LYS A 179 -2.78 -31.43 27.17
N ALA A 180 -2.23 -30.87 28.24
CA ALA A 180 -2.65 -29.58 28.75
C ALA A 180 -2.26 -28.39 27.84
N SER A 181 -1.30 -28.58 26.94
CA SER A 181 -0.67 -27.53 26.14
C SER A 181 -1.18 -27.47 24.69
N GLY A 182 -2.04 -28.40 24.27
CA GLY A 182 -2.65 -28.39 22.95
C GLY A 182 -2.41 -29.64 22.10
N THR A 183 -2.77 -29.52 20.82
CA THR A 183 -2.49 -30.51 19.77
C THR A 183 -1.32 -30.00 18.92
N PRO A 184 -0.20 -30.75 18.82
CA PRO A 184 0.93 -30.36 17.99
C PRO A 184 0.55 -30.16 16.52
N ARG A 185 0.90 -29.01 15.94
CA ARG A 185 0.73 -28.73 14.51
C ARG A 185 1.80 -27.78 13.97
N GLU A 186 2.00 -27.82 12.65
CA GLU A 186 2.80 -26.82 11.95
C GLU A 186 2.10 -25.45 12.00
N GLU A 187 2.91 -24.40 12.13
CA GLU A 187 2.46 -23.02 12.22
C GLU A 187 3.42 -22.07 11.50
N ARG A 188 2.91 -20.91 11.08
CA ARG A 188 3.71 -19.81 10.55
C ARG A 188 3.36 -18.48 11.21
N PHE A 189 4.32 -17.58 11.26
CA PHE A 189 4.08 -16.17 11.55
C PHE A 189 4.33 -15.33 10.30
N ASP A 190 3.43 -14.39 10.07
CA ASP A 190 3.53 -13.36 9.04
C ASP A 190 3.69 -11.98 9.70
N ILE A 191 4.42 -11.06 9.07
CA ILE A 191 4.51 -9.70 9.58
C ILE A 191 3.12 -9.05 9.58
N THR A 192 2.77 -8.21 10.54
CA THR A 192 1.38 -7.72 10.68
C THR A 192 0.84 -7.04 9.43
N ALA A 193 1.67 -6.31 8.70
CA ALA A 193 1.28 -5.70 7.43
C ALA A 193 0.90 -6.71 6.31
N ALA A 194 1.27 -7.98 6.45
CA ALA A 194 0.90 -9.09 5.56
C ALA A 194 -0.42 -9.77 5.95
N SER A 195 -1.00 -9.44 7.11
CA SER A 195 -2.26 -10.04 7.55
C SER A 195 -3.43 -9.68 6.64
N GLU A 196 -4.35 -10.62 6.41
CA GLU A 196 -5.64 -10.32 5.78
C GLU A 196 -6.44 -9.28 6.58
N ILE A 197 -6.31 -9.23 7.91
CA ILE A 197 -6.98 -8.20 8.74
C ILE A 197 -6.48 -6.80 8.38
N MET A 198 -5.18 -6.62 8.08
CA MET A 198 -4.66 -5.34 7.59
C MET A 198 -5.32 -4.94 6.25
N ALA A 199 -5.50 -5.90 5.33
CA ALA A 199 -6.19 -5.65 4.07
C ALA A 199 -7.69 -5.35 4.27
N ILE A 200 -8.35 -6.04 5.21
CA ILE A 200 -9.74 -5.81 5.60
C ILE A 200 -9.91 -4.41 6.19
N MET A 201 -9.08 -4.02 7.15
CA MET A 201 -9.08 -2.69 7.77
C MET A 201 -8.91 -1.59 6.72
N ALA A 202 -8.00 -1.80 5.77
CA ALA A 202 -7.78 -0.84 4.69
C ALA A 202 -8.94 -0.77 3.68
N LEU A 203 -9.83 -1.76 3.60
CA LEU A 203 -10.94 -1.80 2.65
C LEU A 203 -12.33 -1.61 3.29
N ALA A 204 -12.43 -1.69 4.62
CA ALA A 204 -13.68 -1.51 5.33
C ALA A 204 -14.22 -0.07 5.19
N ALA A 205 -15.53 0.06 5.03
CA ALA A 205 -16.20 1.35 4.97
C ALA A 205 -16.57 1.92 6.35
N ASP A 206 -16.88 1.03 7.29
CA ASP A 206 -17.32 1.32 8.66
C ASP A 206 -17.16 0.06 9.54
N HIS A 207 -17.52 0.12 10.83
CA HIS A 207 -17.41 -1.03 11.75
C HIS A 207 -18.30 -2.21 11.36
N ALA A 208 -19.47 -1.97 10.75
CA ALA A 208 -20.38 -3.04 10.36
C ALA A 208 -19.86 -3.80 9.12
N ASP A 209 -19.27 -3.09 8.16
CA ASP A 209 -18.56 -3.70 7.03
C ASP A 209 -17.28 -4.41 7.50
N LEU A 210 -16.54 -3.84 8.45
CA LEU A 210 -15.39 -4.49 9.08
C LEU A 210 -15.77 -5.86 9.66
N GLU A 211 -16.81 -5.93 10.49
CA GLU A 211 -17.26 -7.18 11.10
C GLU A 211 -17.69 -8.21 10.06
N LYS A 212 -18.47 -7.79 9.05
CA LYS A 212 -18.89 -8.67 7.94
C LYS A 212 -17.70 -9.22 7.16
N ARG A 213 -16.65 -8.42 6.95
CA ARG A 213 -15.41 -8.83 6.28
C ARG A 213 -14.62 -9.82 7.13
N LEU A 214 -14.45 -9.52 8.42
CA LEU A 214 -13.77 -10.39 9.37
C LEU A 214 -14.46 -11.77 9.43
N ALA A 215 -15.79 -11.81 9.47
CA ALA A 215 -16.55 -13.06 9.51
C ALA A 215 -16.30 -13.98 8.30
N ARG A 216 -15.91 -13.43 7.13
CA ARG A 216 -15.65 -14.20 5.91
C ARG A 216 -14.24 -14.78 5.80
N ILE A 217 -13.31 -14.41 6.71
CA ILE A 217 -11.95 -14.96 6.71
C ILE A 217 -12.02 -16.48 6.78
N VAL A 218 -11.39 -17.19 5.84
CA VAL A 218 -11.30 -18.65 5.84
C VAL A 218 -10.06 -19.06 6.64
N VAL A 219 -10.26 -19.84 7.71
CA VAL A 219 -9.18 -20.22 8.63
C VAL A 219 -8.54 -21.58 8.33
N GLY A 220 -9.29 -22.46 7.67
CA GLY A 220 -8.86 -23.82 7.37
C GLY A 220 -10.02 -24.68 6.91
N GLN A 221 -9.88 -26.00 7.06
CA GLN A 221 -10.89 -26.98 6.68
C GLN A 221 -11.15 -28.00 7.78
N THR A 222 -12.34 -28.59 7.77
CA THR A 222 -12.68 -29.75 8.58
C THR A 222 -12.11 -31.04 7.97
N TYR A 223 -12.19 -32.16 8.70
CA TYR A 223 -11.82 -33.48 8.19
C TYR A 223 -12.60 -33.89 6.93
N GLU A 224 -13.84 -33.38 6.78
CA GLU A 224 -14.71 -33.57 5.63
C GLU A 224 -14.39 -32.61 4.46
N GLY A 225 -13.36 -31.78 4.62
CA GLY A 225 -12.94 -30.80 3.60
C GLY A 225 -13.88 -29.60 3.46
N LYS A 226 -14.68 -29.29 4.49
CA LYS A 226 -15.54 -28.08 4.49
C LYS A 226 -14.74 -26.88 4.98
N ALA A 227 -14.88 -25.74 4.30
CA ALA A 227 -14.18 -24.51 4.70
C ALA A 227 -14.80 -23.93 5.99
N VAL A 228 -13.94 -23.63 6.96
CA VAL A 228 -14.31 -22.97 8.21
C VAL A 228 -13.87 -21.51 8.17
N THR A 229 -14.73 -20.63 8.65
CA THR A 229 -14.54 -19.18 8.66
C THR A 229 -14.42 -18.65 10.08
N ALA A 230 -13.92 -17.42 10.24
CA ALA A 230 -13.93 -16.74 11.52
C ALA A 230 -15.36 -16.49 12.05
N GLY A 231 -16.36 -16.37 11.16
CA GLY A 231 -17.77 -16.30 11.54
C GLY A 231 -18.29 -17.61 12.14
N ASP A 232 -17.88 -18.76 11.60
CA ASP A 232 -18.23 -20.08 12.18
C ASP A 232 -17.67 -20.24 13.60
N LEU A 233 -16.52 -19.62 13.88
CA LEU A 233 -15.88 -19.60 15.20
C LEU A 233 -16.39 -18.47 16.10
N GLN A 234 -17.40 -17.71 15.66
CA GLN A 234 -17.95 -16.56 16.39
C GLN A 234 -16.90 -15.51 16.79
N ALA A 235 -15.82 -15.41 16.02
CA ALA A 235 -14.66 -14.56 16.34
C ALA A 235 -14.83 -13.11 15.87
N ALA A 236 -15.73 -12.86 14.90
CA ALA A 236 -15.84 -11.59 14.18
C ALA A 236 -16.09 -10.40 15.12
N SER A 237 -17.13 -10.47 15.97
CA SER A 237 -17.50 -9.36 16.85
C SER A 237 -16.41 -9.03 17.87
N ALA A 238 -15.71 -10.04 18.40
CA ALA A 238 -14.60 -9.84 19.33
C ALA A 238 -13.40 -9.17 18.64
N MET A 239 -13.07 -9.58 17.42
CA MET A 239 -12.05 -8.90 16.61
C MET A 239 -12.45 -7.46 16.28
N THR A 240 -13.71 -7.19 15.92
CA THR A 240 -14.21 -5.84 15.68
C THR A 240 -14.05 -4.95 16.92
N ALA A 241 -14.34 -5.48 18.12
CA ALA A 241 -14.17 -4.76 19.37
C ALA A 241 -12.70 -4.37 19.63
N VAL A 242 -11.75 -5.27 19.36
CA VAL A 242 -10.31 -4.99 19.44
C VAL A 242 -9.88 -3.90 18.44
N LEU A 243 -10.50 -3.88 17.26
CA LEU A 243 -10.16 -2.97 16.17
C LEU A 243 -10.93 -1.64 16.18
N ARG A 244 -11.84 -1.43 17.15
CA ARG A 244 -12.78 -0.29 17.17
C ARG A 244 -12.09 1.05 16.94
N ASP A 245 -11.08 1.36 17.75
CA ASP A 245 -10.36 2.64 17.72
C ASP A 245 -9.31 2.66 16.61
N ALA A 246 -8.78 1.49 16.24
CA ALA A 246 -7.82 1.34 15.15
C ALA A 246 -8.45 1.57 13.76
N LEU A 247 -9.78 1.64 13.66
CA LEU A 247 -10.48 1.98 12.41
C LEU A 247 -10.56 3.50 12.17
N GLU A 248 -10.38 4.31 13.22
CA GLU A 248 -10.35 5.77 13.13
C GLU A 248 -9.02 6.26 12.54
N PRO A 249 -9.03 7.01 11.42
CA PRO A 249 -7.81 7.47 10.76
C PRO A 249 -7.02 8.49 11.56
N ASN A 250 -5.70 8.49 11.41
CA ASN A 250 -4.84 9.36 12.21
C ASN A 250 -4.47 10.65 11.45
N LEU A 251 -4.84 11.80 12.00
CA LEU A 251 -4.40 13.12 11.54
C LEU A 251 -3.01 13.44 12.11
N VAL A 252 -2.11 13.83 11.22
CA VAL A 252 -0.78 14.39 11.47
C VAL A 252 -0.56 15.58 10.53
N GLN A 253 0.68 16.06 10.42
CA GLN A 253 1.00 17.15 9.51
C GLN A 253 2.28 16.91 8.71
N THR A 254 2.42 17.64 7.61
CA THR A 254 3.68 17.78 6.88
C THR A 254 4.63 18.73 7.62
N GLU A 255 5.93 18.71 7.30
CA GLU A 255 6.89 19.69 7.85
C GLU A 255 6.50 21.15 7.60
N GLU A 256 5.64 21.45 6.61
CA GLU A 256 5.10 22.79 6.36
C GLU A 256 3.73 23.03 7.01
N GLY A 257 3.31 22.17 7.94
CA GLY A 257 2.08 22.30 8.72
C GLY A 257 0.79 22.01 7.96
N GLY A 258 0.86 21.33 6.81
CA GLY A 258 -0.30 20.90 6.04
C GLY A 258 -0.90 19.58 6.56
N PRO A 259 -2.21 19.35 6.45
CA PRO A 259 -2.88 18.17 6.98
C PRO A 259 -2.51 16.89 6.23
N ALA A 260 -2.25 15.82 6.97
CA ALA A 260 -2.02 14.48 6.42
C ALA A 260 -2.72 13.41 7.27
N ILE A 261 -3.42 12.49 6.61
CA ILE A 261 -4.10 11.36 7.23
C ILE A 261 -3.26 10.10 6.98
N VAL A 262 -2.76 9.46 8.03
CA VAL A 262 -1.96 8.23 7.96
C VAL A 262 -2.78 7.09 8.53
N HIS A 263 -3.13 6.09 7.72
CA HIS A 263 -4.00 5.02 8.21
C HIS A 263 -3.89 3.72 7.40
N CYS A 264 -3.65 2.62 8.13
CA CYS A 264 -3.36 1.27 7.61
C CYS A 264 -2.12 1.21 6.71
N GLY A 265 -1.58 0.01 6.51
CA GLY A 265 -0.38 -0.21 5.70
C GLY A 265 -0.27 -1.63 5.14
N PRO A 266 -1.24 -2.13 4.37
CA PRO A 266 -1.14 -3.45 3.76
C PRO A 266 0.06 -3.54 2.80
N PHE A 267 0.62 -4.74 2.70
CA PHE A 267 1.64 -5.06 1.71
C PHE A 267 1.14 -4.78 0.28
N GLY A 268 2.02 -4.27 -0.59
CA GLY A 268 1.69 -3.98 -1.99
C GLY A 268 1.71 -5.18 -2.92
N ASN A 269 2.10 -6.35 -2.42
CA ASN A 269 2.27 -7.56 -3.22
C ASN A 269 1.11 -8.55 -3.00
N ILE A 270 0.97 -9.11 -1.80
CA ILE A 270 -0.11 -10.04 -1.42
C ILE A 270 -1.40 -9.32 -0.98
N ALA A 271 -1.38 -8.00 -0.96
CA ALA A 271 -2.54 -7.14 -0.81
C ALA A 271 -2.42 -5.91 -1.73
N HIS A 272 -3.36 -4.97 -1.61
CA HIS A 272 -3.54 -3.87 -2.54
C HIS A 272 -2.60 -2.67 -2.31
N GLY A 273 -1.81 -2.65 -1.23
CA GLY A 273 -0.74 -1.66 -1.05
C GLY A 273 -1.16 -0.20 -0.90
N CYS A 274 -2.38 0.09 -0.45
CA CYS A 274 -2.91 1.44 -0.28
C CYS A 274 -3.22 1.74 1.19
N ASN A 275 -3.34 3.02 1.55
CA ASN A 275 -3.94 3.42 2.83
C ASN A 275 -5.43 3.04 2.85
N SER A 276 -6.09 3.21 4.00
CA SER A 276 -7.53 2.87 4.11
C SER A 276 -8.45 3.63 3.15
N VAL A 277 -9.58 3.00 2.80
CA VAL A 277 -10.72 3.64 2.11
C VAL A 277 -11.24 4.83 2.92
N ILE A 278 -11.39 4.66 4.23
CA ILE A 278 -11.87 5.70 5.16
C ILE A 278 -10.98 6.95 5.08
N ALA A 279 -9.65 6.81 5.18
CA ALA A 279 -8.74 7.94 5.10
C ALA A 279 -8.79 8.67 3.75
N THR A 280 -8.89 7.93 2.64
CA THR A 280 -9.04 8.55 1.32
C THR A 280 -10.37 9.30 1.18
N ARG A 281 -11.48 8.73 1.66
CA ARG A 281 -12.79 9.40 1.63
C ARG A 281 -12.82 10.64 2.53
N LEU A 282 -12.20 10.60 3.70
CA LEU A 282 -12.05 11.78 4.56
C LEU A 282 -11.20 12.85 3.88
N ALA A 283 -10.06 12.50 3.28
CA ALA A 283 -9.24 13.46 2.55
C ALA A 283 -10.02 14.12 1.40
N MET A 284 -10.86 13.36 0.69
CA MET A 284 -11.74 13.88 -0.35
C MET A 284 -12.86 14.77 0.20
N SER A 285 -13.43 14.43 1.36
CA SER A 285 -14.49 15.23 1.98
C SER A 285 -13.96 16.56 2.54
N LEU A 286 -12.76 16.54 3.13
CA LEU A 286 -12.21 17.68 3.86
C LEU A 286 -11.34 18.61 2.98
N GLY A 287 -10.84 18.12 1.85
CA GLY A 287 -9.94 18.83 0.94
C GLY A 287 -10.50 19.09 -0.45
N ASP A 288 -10.02 20.14 -1.11
CA ASP A 288 -10.26 20.32 -2.55
C ASP A 288 -9.48 19.31 -3.38
N TYR A 289 -8.29 18.93 -2.90
CA TYR A 289 -7.42 17.94 -3.51
C TYR A 289 -7.07 16.87 -2.49
N ALA A 290 -7.47 15.63 -2.77
CA ALA A 290 -7.07 14.48 -1.98
C ALA A 290 -5.89 13.81 -2.68
N ILE A 291 -4.70 13.93 -2.10
CA ILE A 291 -3.48 13.33 -2.65
C ILE A 291 -3.22 12.04 -1.89
N THR A 292 -3.17 10.93 -2.62
CA THR A 292 -2.91 9.60 -2.05
C THR A 292 -1.82 8.90 -2.84
N GLU A 293 -1.27 7.82 -2.30
CA GLU A 293 -0.33 6.97 -3.03
C GLU A 293 -0.69 5.49 -2.99
N ALA A 294 -0.03 4.72 -3.86
CA ALA A 294 -0.04 3.27 -3.80
C ALA A 294 1.39 2.70 -3.79
N GLY A 295 1.59 1.58 -3.08
CA GLY A 295 2.89 0.94 -2.89
C GLY A 295 3.52 0.42 -4.19
N PHE A 296 4.85 0.28 -4.22
CA PHE A 296 5.61 -0.11 -5.42
C PHE A 296 5.39 0.84 -6.61
N GLY A 297 5.41 0.33 -7.85
CA GLY A 297 5.15 1.08 -9.08
C GLY A 297 3.69 0.99 -9.53
N PHE A 298 3.35 1.63 -10.67
CA PHE A 298 2.01 1.60 -11.24
C PHE A 298 1.54 0.17 -11.51
N ASP A 299 2.44 -0.69 -11.98
CA ASP A 299 2.18 -2.08 -12.32
C ASP A 299 1.63 -2.94 -11.17
N LEU A 300 1.88 -2.56 -9.91
CA LEU A 300 1.32 -3.23 -8.75
C LEU A 300 0.37 -2.31 -7.96
N GLY A 301 0.90 -1.29 -7.31
CA GLY A 301 0.07 -0.44 -6.45
C GLY A 301 -0.94 0.38 -7.25
N GLY A 302 -0.53 0.94 -8.40
CA GLY A 302 -1.41 1.75 -9.23
C GLY A 302 -2.59 0.93 -9.77
N GLU A 303 -2.32 -0.23 -10.35
CA GLU A 303 -3.31 -1.20 -10.81
C GLU A 303 -4.28 -1.58 -9.67
N LYS A 304 -3.76 -2.03 -8.53
CA LYS A 304 -4.61 -2.46 -7.40
C LYS A 304 -5.39 -1.32 -6.77
N PHE A 305 -4.85 -0.09 -6.78
CA PHE A 305 -5.60 1.08 -6.35
C PHE A 305 -6.85 1.28 -7.22
N LEU A 306 -6.73 1.07 -8.53
CA LEU A 306 -7.82 1.25 -9.49
C LEU A 306 -8.76 0.04 -9.48
N ASP A 307 -8.26 -1.17 -9.73
CA ASP A 307 -9.10 -2.35 -9.91
C ASP A 307 -9.68 -2.92 -8.61
N ILE A 308 -9.06 -2.65 -7.45
CA ILE A 308 -9.55 -3.13 -6.15
C ILE A 308 -10.12 -1.97 -5.34
N LYS A 309 -9.28 -0.99 -4.95
CA LYS A 309 -9.69 0.04 -3.98
C LYS A 309 -10.75 0.98 -4.56
N CYS A 310 -10.56 1.53 -5.76
CA CYS A 310 -11.52 2.43 -6.39
C CYS A 310 -12.85 1.72 -6.69
N ARG A 311 -12.77 0.47 -7.17
CA ARG A 311 -13.95 -0.38 -7.41
C ARG A 311 -14.80 -0.57 -6.15
N LEU A 312 -14.16 -0.87 -5.02
CA LEU A 312 -14.85 -1.09 -3.74
C LEU A 312 -15.32 0.22 -3.07
N ALA A 313 -14.54 1.30 -3.19
CA ALA A 313 -14.84 2.57 -2.54
C ALA A 313 -15.79 3.47 -3.34
N GLY A 314 -16.01 3.18 -4.63
CA GLY A 314 -16.82 4.02 -5.52
C GLY A 314 -16.18 5.39 -5.78
N VAL A 315 -14.85 5.46 -5.84
CA VAL A 315 -14.09 6.69 -6.12
C VAL A 315 -13.22 6.50 -7.35
N TRP A 316 -12.85 7.59 -8.03
CA TRP A 316 -11.96 7.53 -9.19
C TRP A 316 -11.03 8.74 -9.25
N PRO A 317 -9.72 8.57 -9.52
CA PRO A 317 -8.80 9.70 -9.58
C PRO A 317 -9.04 10.55 -10.84
N ARG A 318 -8.79 11.85 -10.72
CA ARG A 318 -8.78 12.78 -11.88
C ARG A 318 -7.45 12.81 -12.61
N ALA A 319 -6.37 12.52 -11.88
CA ALA A 319 -5.01 12.51 -12.42
C ALA A 319 -4.18 11.44 -11.71
N VAL A 320 -3.18 10.93 -12.44
CA VAL A 320 -2.11 10.13 -11.86
C VAL A 320 -0.81 10.90 -11.97
N VAL A 321 -0.06 10.97 -10.87
CA VAL A 321 1.32 11.45 -10.86
C VAL A 321 2.24 10.25 -10.87
N LEU A 322 3.03 10.11 -11.94
CA LEU A 322 3.99 9.02 -12.12
C LEU A 322 5.40 9.51 -11.81
N VAL A 323 5.96 9.07 -10.69
CA VAL A 323 7.28 9.49 -10.21
C VAL A 323 8.37 8.70 -10.92
N ALA A 324 9.39 9.42 -11.42
CA ALA A 324 10.58 8.85 -12.03
C ALA A 324 11.83 9.67 -11.65
N THR A 325 13.00 9.04 -11.78
CA THR A 325 14.32 9.69 -11.62
C THR A 325 15.22 9.28 -12.77
N LEU A 326 16.16 10.15 -13.16
CA LEU A 326 17.09 9.85 -14.27
C LEU A 326 17.95 8.62 -13.95
N ARG A 327 18.40 8.47 -12.70
CA ARG A 327 19.15 7.29 -12.26
C ARG A 327 18.36 5.99 -12.33
N ALA A 328 17.09 5.99 -11.95
CA ALA A 328 16.24 4.80 -12.04
C ALA A 328 15.92 4.45 -13.50
N LEU A 329 15.69 5.45 -14.35
CA LEU A 329 15.53 5.23 -15.79
C LEU A 329 16.82 4.67 -16.40
N LYS A 330 18.00 5.23 -16.10
CA LYS A 330 19.29 4.68 -16.54
C LYS A 330 19.50 3.24 -16.06
N MET A 331 19.10 2.90 -14.83
CA MET A 331 19.12 1.51 -14.36
C MET A 331 18.22 0.60 -15.21
N HIS A 332 17.01 1.03 -15.53
CA HIS A 332 16.11 0.31 -16.44
C HIS A 332 16.64 0.25 -17.88
N GLY A 333 17.54 1.14 -18.27
CA GLY A 333 18.33 1.07 -19.50
C GLY A 333 19.61 0.21 -19.41
N GLY A 334 19.84 -0.45 -18.26
CA GLY A 334 20.97 -1.36 -18.04
C GLY A 334 22.17 -0.74 -17.31
N ALA A 335 22.01 0.40 -16.64
CA ALA A 335 23.09 1.00 -15.85
C ALA A 335 23.31 0.22 -14.55
N PRO A 336 24.56 -0.08 -14.16
CA PRO A 336 24.86 -0.62 -12.84
C PRO A 336 24.42 0.32 -11.73
N VAL A 337 23.96 -0.24 -10.59
CA VAL A 337 23.55 0.52 -9.40
C VAL A 337 24.59 1.57 -8.99
N LYS A 338 25.89 1.21 -9.07
CA LYS A 338 26.99 2.07 -8.64
C LYS A 338 27.21 3.30 -9.52
N THR A 339 26.88 3.21 -10.82
CA THR A 339 27.18 4.25 -11.81
C THR A 339 25.92 4.87 -12.42
N CYS A 340 24.73 4.42 -12.01
CA CYS A 340 23.47 4.96 -12.53
C CYS A 340 23.23 6.45 -12.24
N GLY A 341 24.01 7.06 -11.34
CA GLY A 341 24.01 8.51 -11.09
C GLY A 341 24.86 9.33 -12.05
N GLU A 342 25.70 8.71 -12.88
CA GLU A 342 26.55 9.40 -13.85
C GLU A 342 25.78 9.68 -15.15
N PRO A 343 26.08 10.76 -15.89
CA PRO A 343 25.39 11.07 -17.13
C PRO A 343 25.55 9.97 -18.20
N ASP A 344 24.44 9.46 -18.74
CA ASP A 344 24.42 8.37 -19.74
C ASP A 344 23.14 8.46 -20.59
N ALA A 345 23.22 9.24 -21.68
CA ALA A 345 22.08 9.52 -22.55
C ALA A 345 21.54 8.26 -23.25
N ASP A 346 22.40 7.32 -23.61
CA ASP A 346 22.01 6.09 -24.33
C ASP A 346 21.21 5.17 -23.42
N ARG A 347 21.66 4.96 -22.18
CA ARG A 347 20.89 4.18 -21.21
C ARG A 347 19.64 4.90 -20.75
N LEU A 348 19.68 6.22 -20.62
CA LEU A 348 18.48 6.99 -20.31
C LEU A 348 17.41 6.81 -21.39
N ALA A 349 17.79 6.88 -22.67
CA ALA A 349 16.90 6.64 -23.80
C ALA A 349 16.26 5.23 -23.77
N LYS A 350 17.05 4.18 -23.48
CA LYS A 350 16.52 2.82 -23.29
C LYS A 350 15.60 2.70 -22.08
N GLY A 351 15.95 3.38 -20.99
CA GLY A 351 15.16 3.43 -19.76
C GLY A 351 13.79 4.09 -19.92
N ILE A 352 13.68 5.05 -20.83
CA ILE A 352 12.40 5.74 -21.13
C ILE A 352 11.36 4.77 -21.68
N GLU A 353 11.74 3.70 -22.37
CA GLU A 353 10.78 2.66 -22.81
C GLU A 353 10.04 2.02 -21.61
N HIS A 354 10.72 1.90 -20.46
CA HIS A 354 10.08 1.42 -19.24
C HIS A 354 9.01 2.40 -18.73
N LEU A 355 9.32 3.70 -18.72
CA LEU A 355 8.38 4.76 -18.37
C LEU A 355 7.17 4.78 -19.33
N GLU A 356 7.43 4.59 -20.63
CA GLU A 356 6.39 4.52 -21.66
C GLU A 356 5.35 3.46 -21.33
N LYS A 357 5.75 2.27 -20.86
CA LYS A 357 4.80 1.22 -20.51
C LYS A 357 3.86 1.64 -19.38
N HIS A 358 4.37 2.31 -18.35
CA HIS A 358 3.52 2.83 -17.26
C HIS A 358 2.55 3.93 -17.74
N LEU A 359 2.98 4.76 -18.71
CA LEU A 359 2.10 5.75 -19.35
C LEU A 359 1.02 5.10 -20.23
N GLU A 360 1.35 4.04 -20.98
CA GLU A 360 0.39 3.22 -21.72
C GLU A 360 -0.65 2.62 -20.79
N THR A 361 -0.21 2.07 -19.65
CA THR A 361 -1.11 1.52 -18.65
C THR A 361 -2.03 2.59 -18.07
N ALA A 362 -1.52 3.77 -17.68
CA ALA A 362 -2.36 4.86 -17.19
C ALA A 362 -3.45 5.28 -18.20
N LYS A 363 -3.11 5.31 -19.50
CA LYS A 363 -4.07 5.57 -20.58
C LYS A 363 -5.10 4.46 -20.74
N ALA A 364 -4.73 3.19 -20.52
CA ALA A 364 -5.66 2.07 -20.56
C ALA A 364 -6.73 2.14 -19.45
N TYR A 365 -6.45 2.85 -18.36
CA TYR A 365 -7.42 3.22 -17.32
C TYR A 365 -8.16 4.54 -17.61
N GLY A 366 -7.97 5.15 -18.80
CA GLY A 366 -8.60 6.43 -19.14
C GLY A 366 -8.09 7.62 -18.32
N LEU A 367 -6.94 7.48 -17.66
CA LEU A 367 -6.38 8.51 -16.79
C LEU A 367 -5.37 9.40 -17.51
N LYS A 368 -5.28 10.66 -17.09
CA LYS A 368 -4.30 11.63 -17.57
C LYS A 368 -3.04 11.57 -16.67
N PRO A 369 -1.90 11.08 -17.19
CA PRO A 369 -0.68 11.03 -16.40
C PRO A 369 0.08 12.37 -16.40
N VAL A 370 0.65 12.71 -15.25
CA VAL A 370 1.67 13.75 -15.06
C VAL A 370 2.95 13.07 -14.58
N VAL A 371 4.06 13.20 -15.30
CA VAL A 371 5.35 12.64 -14.87
C VAL A 371 6.04 13.62 -13.92
N ALA A 372 6.28 13.19 -12.68
CA ALA A 372 7.10 13.92 -11.72
C ALA A 372 8.55 13.44 -11.81
N ILE A 373 9.44 14.30 -12.31
CA ILE A 373 10.87 14.01 -12.43
C ILE A 373 11.56 14.52 -11.17
N ASN A 374 11.84 13.64 -10.22
CA ASN A 374 12.58 14.02 -9.02
C ASN A 374 14.05 14.25 -9.38
N VAL A 375 14.51 15.49 -9.17
CA VAL A 375 15.84 15.95 -9.59
C VAL A 375 16.88 15.60 -8.54
N PHE A 376 18.00 15.03 -8.98
CA PHE A 376 19.18 14.73 -8.17
C PHE A 376 20.36 15.66 -8.52
N PRO A 377 21.33 15.86 -7.60
CA PRO A 377 22.46 16.77 -7.83
C PRO A 377 23.30 16.49 -9.08
N ASN A 378 23.38 15.22 -9.50
CA ASN A 378 24.16 14.81 -10.67
C ASN A 378 23.36 14.81 -11.98
N ASP A 379 22.07 15.14 -11.93
CA ASP A 379 21.22 15.17 -13.12
C ASP A 379 21.59 16.39 -13.98
N THR A 380 21.89 16.15 -15.25
CA THR A 380 22.26 17.23 -16.17
C THR A 380 21.03 17.84 -16.86
N ALA A 381 21.11 19.13 -17.21
CA ALA A 381 20.05 19.78 -17.98
C ALA A 381 19.79 19.08 -19.33
N ALA A 382 20.82 18.49 -19.94
CA ALA A 382 20.70 17.74 -21.19
C ALA A 382 19.90 16.44 -21.00
N GLU A 383 20.20 15.65 -19.96
CA GLU A 383 19.44 14.43 -19.67
C GLU A 383 17.99 14.71 -19.27
N LEU A 384 17.76 15.76 -18.48
CA LEU A 384 16.40 16.20 -18.15
C LEU A 384 15.60 16.51 -19.43
N ALA A 385 16.19 17.27 -20.36
CA ALA A 385 15.54 17.61 -21.63
C ALA A 385 15.23 16.38 -22.50
N ILE A 386 16.02 15.31 -22.42
CA ILE A 386 15.73 14.04 -23.13
C ILE A 386 14.43 13.42 -22.59
N VAL A 387 14.29 13.31 -21.27
CA VAL A 387 13.09 12.74 -20.64
C VAL A 387 11.87 13.61 -20.93
N GLU A 388 12.00 14.93 -20.80
CA GLU A 388 10.92 15.89 -21.03
C GLU A 388 10.35 15.81 -22.45
N LYS A 389 11.22 15.83 -23.47
CA LYS A 389 10.82 15.67 -24.87
C LYS A 389 10.16 14.32 -25.13
N ALA A 390 10.64 13.26 -24.49
CA ALA A 390 10.04 11.94 -24.64
C ALA A 390 8.63 11.88 -24.01
N VAL A 391 8.45 12.41 -22.80
CA VAL A 391 7.16 12.45 -22.13
C VAL A 391 6.14 13.29 -22.92
N GLU A 392 6.58 14.43 -23.46
CA GLU A 392 5.76 15.27 -24.34
C GLU A 392 5.33 14.54 -25.61
N LYS A 393 6.27 13.86 -26.28
CA LYS A 393 5.97 13.03 -27.47
C LYS A 393 4.98 11.91 -27.16
N LEU A 394 5.01 11.38 -25.94
CA LEU A 394 4.05 10.37 -25.45
C LEU A 394 2.71 10.99 -25.02
N GLY A 395 2.52 12.30 -25.16
CA GLY A 395 1.26 12.99 -24.87
C GLY A 395 0.93 13.11 -23.38
N ALA A 396 1.94 13.04 -22.52
CA ALA A 396 1.79 13.22 -21.08
C ALA A 396 2.37 14.57 -20.65
N ARG A 397 1.87 15.12 -19.54
CA ARG A 397 2.44 16.33 -18.93
C ARG A 397 3.61 15.91 -18.03
N PHE A 398 4.51 16.83 -17.73
CA PHE A 398 5.61 16.58 -16.79
C PHE A 398 5.92 17.82 -15.96
N ALA A 399 6.60 17.62 -14.84
CA ALA A 399 7.26 18.67 -14.09
C ALA A 399 8.48 18.11 -13.36
N ARG A 400 9.51 18.95 -13.24
CA ARG A 400 10.63 18.69 -12.33
C ARG A 400 10.18 18.89 -10.88
N SER A 401 10.76 18.13 -9.96
CA SER A 401 10.48 18.22 -8.53
C SER A 401 11.79 18.20 -7.74
N GLU A 402 11.99 19.25 -6.95
CA GLU A 402 13.10 19.42 -6.00
C GLU A 402 12.60 19.30 -4.54
N GLY A 403 11.44 18.64 -4.35
CA GLY A 403 10.73 18.59 -3.07
C GLY A 403 11.56 18.07 -1.89
N PHE A 404 12.49 17.14 -2.15
CA PHE A 404 13.40 16.64 -1.12
C PHE A 404 14.27 17.75 -0.51
N GLY A 405 14.86 18.64 -1.33
CA GLY A 405 15.77 19.68 -0.86
C GLY A 405 15.09 21.00 -0.49
N ARG A 406 13.92 21.27 -1.08
CA ARG A 406 13.24 22.58 -1.02
C ARG A 406 11.79 22.53 -0.53
N GLY A 407 11.31 21.37 -0.07
CA GLY A 407 9.95 21.23 0.49
C GLY A 407 8.87 21.57 -0.56
N GLY A 408 7.81 22.23 -0.13
CA GLY A 408 6.73 22.65 -1.03
C GLY A 408 7.18 23.65 -2.10
N GLU A 409 8.20 24.47 -1.81
CA GLU A 409 8.76 25.43 -2.77
C GLU A 409 9.37 24.70 -3.99
N GLY A 410 10.06 23.58 -3.74
CA GLY A 410 10.65 22.74 -4.78
C GLY A 410 9.63 21.93 -5.60
N ALA A 411 8.35 21.97 -5.23
CA ALA A 411 7.27 21.24 -5.90
C ALA A 411 6.20 22.17 -6.51
N LEU A 412 6.44 23.48 -6.56
CA LEU A 412 5.48 24.45 -7.10
C LEU A 412 5.13 24.17 -8.57
N ASP A 413 6.12 23.83 -9.40
CA ASP A 413 5.88 23.53 -10.82
C ASP A 413 5.03 22.27 -10.98
N LEU A 414 5.35 21.21 -10.23
CA LEU A 414 4.55 20.00 -10.19
C LEU A 414 3.12 20.27 -9.70
N ALA A 415 2.97 21.07 -8.64
CA ALA A 415 1.66 21.45 -8.11
C ALA A 415 0.83 22.24 -9.14
N ARG A 416 1.44 23.18 -9.88
CA ARG A 416 0.74 23.92 -10.95
C ARG A 416 0.28 22.98 -12.06
N VAL A 417 1.16 22.13 -12.58
CA VAL A 417 0.82 21.18 -13.66
C VAL A 417 -0.26 20.20 -13.21
N VAL A 418 -0.19 19.67 -11.99
CA VAL A 418 -1.22 18.78 -11.44
C VAL A 418 -2.53 19.53 -11.28
N ALA A 419 -2.52 20.75 -10.73
CA ALA A 419 -3.71 21.58 -10.60
C ALA A 419 -4.35 21.86 -11.97
N GLU A 420 -3.58 22.20 -13.00
CA GLU A 420 -4.07 22.39 -14.36
C GLU A 420 -4.78 21.15 -14.91
N VAL A 421 -4.20 19.95 -14.75
CA VAL A 421 -4.80 18.70 -15.23
C VAL A 421 -6.08 18.37 -14.47
N VAL A 422 -6.06 18.58 -13.15
CA VAL A 422 -7.16 18.24 -12.24
C VAL A 422 -8.32 19.26 -12.33
N ASP A 423 -8.00 20.53 -12.57
CA ASP A 423 -8.96 21.64 -12.68
C ASP A 423 -9.45 21.86 -14.12
N ALA A 424 -8.88 21.18 -15.12
CA ALA A 424 -9.22 21.37 -16.53
C ALA A 424 -10.73 21.23 -16.83
N THR A 425 -11.47 20.49 -16.01
CA THR A 425 -12.93 20.46 -16.06
C THR A 425 -13.51 20.47 -14.64
N ASP A 426 -14.54 21.28 -14.40
CA ASP A 426 -15.37 21.18 -13.20
C ASP A 426 -16.41 20.04 -13.27
N ALA A 427 -16.44 19.30 -14.39
CA ALA A 427 -17.25 18.09 -14.55
C ALA A 427 -16.81 16.98 -13.57
N SER A 428 -17.63 15.94 -13.42
CA SER A 428 -17.31 14.71 -12.67
C SER A 428 -15.94 14.11 -13.06
N PRO A 429 -15.29 13.30 -12.19
CA PRO A 429 -14.09 12.56 -12.59
C PRO A 429 -14.34 11.78 -13.90
N PRO A 430 -13.29 11.45 -14.67
CA PRO A 430 -13.46 10.63 -15.86
C PRO A 430 -14.19 9.32 -15.50
N PRO A 431 -15.02 8.76 -16.40
CA PRO A 431 -15.67 7.49 -16.15
C PRO A 431 -14.64 6.43 -15.73
N ALA A 432 -14.99 5.65 -14.70
CA ALA A 432 -14.12 4.57 -14.26
C ALA A 432 -13.93 3.55 -15.39
N GLN A 433 -12.68 3.26 -15.70
CA GLN A 433 -12.31 2.28 -16.72
C GLN A 433 -11.36 1.29 -16.09
N TYR A 434 -11.82 0.04 -15.97
CA TYR A 434 -11.06 -1.06 -15.38
C TYR A 434 -10.43 -1.93 -16.47
N VAL A 435 -9.38 -2.70 -16.15
CA VAL A 435 -8.77 -3.59 -17.16
C VAL A 435 -9.55 -4.88 -17.36
N TYR A 436 -10.46 -5.22 -16.44
CA TYR A 436 -11.34 -6.38 -16.52
C TYR A 436 -12.71 -6.12 -15.89
N ASP A 437 -13.70 -6.91 -16.31
CA ASP A 437 -15.07 -6.86 -15.81
C ASP A 437 -15.25 -7.80 -14.60
N ASP A 438 -16.18 -7.49 -13.70
CA ASP A 438 -16.44 -8.34 -12.53
C ASP A 438 -16.90 -9.75 -12.93
N ALA A 439 -17.59 -9.86 -14.07
CA ALA A 439 -18.11 -11.11 -14.60
C ALA A 439 -17.05 -12.00 -15.27
N ASP A 440 -15.85 -11.46 -15.56
CA ASP A 440 -14.77 -12.24 -16.16
C ASP A 440 -14.35 -13.39 -15.23
N ALA A 441 -14.01 -14.53 -15.82
CA ALA A 441 -13.39 -15.62 -15.08
C ALA A 441 -12.01 -15.21 -14.52
N PRO A 442 -11.56 -15.77 -13.38
CA PRO A 442 -10.25 -15.43 -12.81
C PRO A 442 -9.09 -15.51 -13.80
N HIS A 443 -9.04 -16.55 -14.64
CA HIS A 443 -8.01 -16.69 -15.67
C HIS A 443 -7.96 -15.51 -16.64
N GLU A 444 -9.13 -15.02 -17.05
CA GLU A 444 -9.23 -13.90 -17.99
C GLU A 444 -8.84 -12.58 -17.33
N LYS A 445 -9.31 -12.34 -16.10
CA LYS A 445 -8.88 -11.16 -15.31
C LYS A 445 -7.35 -11.11 -15.20
N ILE A 446 -6.72 -12.23 -14.87
CA ILE A 446 -5.25 -12.35 -14.75
C ILE A 446 -4.57 -12.10 -16.10
N ARG A 447 -5.10 -12.64 -17.22
CA ARG A 447 -4.55 -12.38 -18.57
C ARG A 447 -4.68 -10.92 -18.99
N LYS A 448 -5.82 -10.28 -18.71
CA LYS A 448 -6.06 -8.86 -19.01
C LYS A 448 -5.07 -7.97 -18.25
N ILE A 449 -4.85 -8.24 -16.96
CA ILE A 449 -3.81 -7.55 -16.18
C ILE A 449 -2.43 -7.78 -16.83
N ALA A 450 -2.04 -9.03 -17.07
CA ALA A 450 -0.72 -9.34 -17.60
C ALA A 450 -0.42 -8.67 -18.95
N ARG A 451 -1.39 -8.64 -19.87
CA ARG A 451 -1.24 -8.00 -21.18
C ARG A 451 -1.24 -6.48 -21.08
N THR A 452 -2.23 -5.90 -20.40
CA THR A 452 -2.44 -4.45 -20.36
C THR A 452 -1.43 -3.75 -19.46
N VAL A 453 -1.15 -4.32 -18.29
CA VAL A 453 -0.31 -3.71 -17.25
C VAL A 453 1.15 -4.12 -17.40
N TYR A 454 1.43 -5.41 -17.62
CA TYR A 454 2.82 -5.88 -17.69
C TYR A 454 3.39 -5.86 -19.11
N GLY A 455 2.53 -5.95 -20.13
CA GLY A 455 2.98 -6.12 -21.51
C GLY A 455 3.40 -7.56 -21.81
N ALA A 456 2.94 -8.52 -21.01
CA ALA A 456 3.16 -9.94 -21.25
C ALA A 456 2.39 -10.38 -22.50
N LYS A 457 2.91 -11.39 -23.20
CA LYS A 457 2.22 -12.06 -24.30
C LYS A 457 1.07 -12.92 -23.77
N ASP A 458 1.34 -13.70 -22.72
CA ASP A 458 0.33 -14.59 -22.14
C ASP A 458 0.62 -14.94 -20.68
N VAL A 459 -0.26 -15.77 -20.10
CA VAL A 459 -0.15 -16.31 -18.74
C VAL A 459 -0.26 -17.83 -18.77
N VAL A 460 0.64 -18.51 -18.07
CA VAL A 460 0.60 -19.96 -17.85
C VAL A 460 0.23 -20.25 -16.39
N PHE A 461 -0.66 -21.22 -16.20
CA PHE A 461 -1.11 -21.67 -14.88
C PHE A 461 -0.53 -23.05 -14.59
N THR A 462 0.01 -23.23 -13.39
CA THR A 462 0.42 -24.55 -12.92
C THR A 462 -0.80 -25.40 -12.54
N ALA A 463 -0.61 -26.72 -12.45
CA ALA A 463 -1.67 -27.61 -11.95
C ALA A 463 -2.16 -27.24 -10.54
N ALA A 464 -1.27 -26.71 -9.68
CA ALA A 464 -1.64 -26.24 -8.35
C ALA A 464 -2.56 -24.99 -8.42
N ALA A 465 -2.23 -24.02 -9.27
CA ALA A 465 -3.07 -22.86 -9.51
C ALA A 465 -4.45 -23.25 -10.05
N GLU A 466 -4.52 -24.18 -11.00
CA GLU A 466 -5.80 -24.69 -11.53
C GLU A 466 -6.65 -25.38 -10.47
N LYS A 467 -6.02 -26.17 -9.59
CA LYS A 467 -6.70 -26.78 -8.44
C LYS A 467 -7.22 -25.72 -7.47
N ASN A 468 -6.44 -24.66 -7.21
CA ASN A 468 -6.88 -23.57 -6.35
C ASN A 468 -8.09 -22.83 -6.94
N LEU A 469 -8.05 -22.49 -8.23
CA LEU A 469 -9.14 -21.79 -8.92
C LEU A 469 -10.43 -22.63 -8.96
N SER A 470 -10.32 -23.94 -9.18
CA SER A 470 -11.45 -24.86 -9.08
C SER A 470 -12.07 -24.85 -7.68
N ARG A 471 -11.24 -24.87 -6.64
CA ARG A 471 -11.71 -24.80 -5.25
C ARG A 471 -12.34 -23.44 -4.91
N ILE A 472 -11.77 -22.35 -5.38
CA ILE A 472 -12.32 -20.99 -5.22
C ILE A 472 -13.72 -20.89 -5.84
N LYS A 473 -13.92 -21.54 -6.99
CA LYS A 473 -15.22 -21.65 -7.65
C LYS A 473 -16.24 -22.45 -6.82
N GLU A 474 -15.85 -23.59 -6.27
CA GLU A 474 -16.72 -24.37 -5.36
C GLU A 474 -17.17 -23.57 -4.13
N LEU A 475 -16.32 -22.66 -3.66
CA LEU A 475 -16.62 -21.76 -2.54
C LEU A 475 -17.41 -20.51 -2.95
N GLY A 476 -17.68 -20.30 -4.25
CA GLY A 476 -18.47 -19.18 -4.76
C GLY A 476 -17.71 -17.84 -4.86
N TYR A 477 -16.37 -17.86 -4.85
CA TYR A 477 -15.53 -16.67 -4.85
C TYR A 477 -14.87 -16.35 -6.20
N GLU A 478 -15.25 -17.01 -7.30
CA GLU A 478 -14.62 -16.81 -8.62
C GLU A 478 -14.79 -15.39 -9.21
N LYS A 479 -15.75 -14.62 -8.71
CA LYS A 479 -16.03 -13.27 -9.19
C LYS A 479 -15.20 -12.19 -8.50
N LEU A 480 -14.43 -12.55 -7.47
CA LEU A 480 -13.62 -11.56 -6.77
C LEU A 480 -12.56 -10.90 -7.69
N PRO A 481 -12.17 -9.65 -7.40
CA PRO A 481 -11.02 -8.97 -8.00
C PRO A 481 -9.71 -9.74 -7.85
N ILE A 482 -8.72 -9.38 -8.66
CA ILE A 482 -7.38 -10.00 -8.66
C ILE A 482 -6.35 -9.08 -8.01
N CYS A 483 -5.56 -9.60 -7.08
CA CYS A 483 -4.40 -8.96 -6.48
C CYS A 483 -3.13 -9.72 -6.86
N MET A 484 -2.51 -9.35 -7.98
CA MET A 484 -1.30 -10.02 -8.48
C MET A 484 -0.13 -9.92 -7.50
N ALA A 485 0.43 -11.06 -7.09
CA ALA A 485 1.59 -11.15 -6.22
C ALA A 485 2.84 -11.59 -7.03
N LYS A 486 3.52 -10.59 -7.59
CA LYS A 486 4.80 -10.73 -8.31
C LYS A 486 5.89 -9.81 -7.75
N THR A 487 7.11 -9.94 -8.26
CA THR A 487 8.19 -9.00 -7.96
C THR A 487 7.81 -7.56 -8.34
N GLN A 488 8.18 -6.62 -7.47
CA GLN A 488 8.04 -5.20 -7.73
C GLN A 488 9.14 -4.63 -8.63
N MET A 489 10.26 -5.34 -8.83
CA MET A 489 11.45 -4.78 -9.49
C MET A 489 11.39 -4.86 -11.02
N SER A 490 10.43 -5.61 -11.57
CA SER A 490 10.29 -5.89 -12.99
C SER A 490 8.81 -5.88 -13.41
N LEU A 491 8.54 -5.58 -14.67
CA LEU A 491 7.23 -5.81 -15.29
C LEU A 491 6.93 -7.32 -15.41
N THR A 492 7.95 -8.16 -15.52
CA THR A 492 7.82 -9.63 -15.51
C THR A 492 7.68 -10.18 -14.08
N ASP A 493 7.59 -11.51 -13.96
CA ASP A 493 7.71 -12.23 -12.70
C ASP A 493 9.17 -12.56 -12.30
N ASP A 494 10.15 -12.14 -13.11
CA ASP A 494 11.59 -12.29 -12.84
C ASP A 494 12.20 -10.96 -12.35
N PRO A 495 12.73 -10.90 -11.10
CA PRO A 495 13.31 -9.69 -10.54
C PRO A 495 14.58 -9.17 -11.23
N THR A 496 15.22 -9.98 -12.08
CA THR A 496 16.50 -9.65 -12.73
C THR A 496 16.33 -8.99 -14.09
N ILE A 497 15.11 -8.99 -14.63
CA ILE A 497 14.79 -8.40 -15.93
C ILE A 497 14.33 -6.95 -15.73
N TYR A 498 15.13 -5.99 -16.19
CA TYR A 498 14.82 -4.56 -16.11
C TYR A 498 14.35 -4.02 -17.46
N GLY A 499 13.75 -2.82 -17.46
CA GLY A 499 13.40 -2.11 -18.69
C GLY A 499 12.01 -2.46 -19.20
N ARG A 500 11.83 -2.45 -20.53
CA ARG A 500 10.59 -2.84 -21.22
C ARG A 500 10.73 -4.22 -21.88
N PRO A 501 10.60 -5.32 -21.13
CA PRO A 501 10.60 -6.66 -21.72
C PRO A 501 9.40 -6.83 -22.66
N ARG A 502 9.57 -7.66 -23.70
CA ARG A 502 8.54 -8.01 -24.68
C ARG A 502 8.49 -9.53 -24.84
N ASP A 503 7.36 -10.03 -25.34
CA ASP A 503 7.16 -11.44 -25.69
C ASP A 503 7.39 -12.45 -24.54
N PHE A 504 7.24 -12.00 -23.29
CA PHE A 504 7.37 -12.85 -22.10
C PHE A 504 6.02 -13.38 -21.62
N THR A 505 6.06 -14.44 -20.81
CA THR A 505 4.89 -15.08 -20.21
C THR A 505 4.99 -14.99 -18.69
N ILE A 506 3.87 -14.66 -18.03
CA ILE A 506 3.78 -14.75 -16.57
C ILE A 506 3.37 -16.17 -16.16
N THR A 507 4.03 -16.73 -15.15
CA THR A 507 3.67 -18.04 -14.60
C THR A 507 2.93 -17.87 -13.27
N VAL A 508 1.68 -18.33 -13.17
CA VAL A 508 0.91 -18.36 -11.91
C VAL A 508 1.08 -19.73 -11.26
N ARG A 509 1.71 -19.74 -10.08
CA ARG A 509 2.07 -20.97 -9.34
C ARG A 509 0.98 -21.44 -8.39
N GLU A 510 0.29 -20.52 -7.76
CA GLU A 510 -0.74 -20.75 -6.75
C GLU A 510 -1.73 -19.58 -6.81
N VAL A 511 -2.99 -19.82 -6.43
CA VAL A 511 -3.97 -18.74 -6.20
C VAL A 511 -4.53 -18.87 -4.79
N ARG A 512 -4.34 -17.85 -3.97
CA ARG A 512 -4.89 -17.78 -2.61
C ARG A 512 -6.19 -17.00 -2.58
N LEU A 513 -7.05 -17.35 -1.64
CA LEU A 513 -8.30 -16.66 -1.37
C LEU A 513 -8.12 -15.74 -0.16
N SER A 514 -8.39 -14.45 -0.32
CA SER A 514 -8.58 -13.50 0.79
C SER A 514 -10.06 -13.10 0.82
N ALA A 515 -10.89 -13.98 1.35
CA ALA A 515 -12.36 -13.88 1.31
C ALA A 515 -12.91 -12.70 2.13
N GLY A 516 -12.25 -12.35 3.24
CA GLY A 516 -12.62 -11.20 4.05
C GLY A 516 -12.24 -9.89 3.36
N ALA A 517 -11.01 -9.81 2.83
CA ALA A 517 -10.56 -8.64 2.07
C ALA A 517 -11.34 -8.47 0.75
N GLY A 518 -11.73 -9.60 0.14
CA GLY A 518 -12.55 -9.64 -1.07
C GLY A 518 -11.73 -9.62 -2.37
N PHE A 519 -10.63 -10.37 -2.43
CA PHE A 519 -9.85 -10.57 -3.67
C PHE A 519 -9.16 -11.94 -3.72
N LEU A 520 -8.78 -12.38 -4.92
CA LEU A 520 -7.92 -13.52 -5.16
C LEU A 520 -6.47 -13.05 -5.28
N VAL A 521 -5.51 -13.84 -4.80
CA VAL A 521 -4.08 -13.51 -4.85
C VAL A 521 -3.37 -14.56 -5.70
N PRO A 522 -3.13 -14.31 -7.01
CA PRO A 522 -2.28 -15.17 -7.83
C PRO A 522 -0.80 -14.90 -7.51
N LEU A 523 -0.08 -15.93 -7.08
CA LEU A 523 1.35 -15.87 -6.79
C LEU A 523 2.15 -16.31 -8.01
N THR A 524 3.09 -15.48 -8.46
CA THR A 524 3.99 -15.83 -9.59
C THR A 524 5.34 -16.37 -9.14
N GLY A 525 5.78 -15.96 -7.94
CA GLY A 525 7.03 -16.39 -7.32
C GLY A 525 6.86 -16.74 -5.84
N GLU A 526 7.97 -16.98 -5.17
CA GLU A 526 7.97 -17.14 -3.71
C GLU A 526 7.80 -15.76 -3.05
N MET A 527 6.77 -15.63 -2.22
CA MET A 527 6.45 -14.38 -1.54
C MET A 527 6.90 -14.46 -0.08
N MET A 528 7.80 -13.56 0.31
CA MET A 528 8.26 -13.44 1.69
C MET A 528 7.26 -12.59 2.50
N THR A 529 6.47 -13.25 3.35
CA THR A 529 5.52 -12.61 4.28
C THR A 529 6.11 -12.34 5.66
N MET A 530 7.28 -12.89 5.96
CA MET A 530 8.04 -12.62 7.19
C MET A 530 9.50 -12.26 6.83
N PRO A 531 9.87 -10.97 6.83
CA PRO A 531 11.22 -10.54 6.55
C PRO A 531 12.20 -10.96 7.64
N GLY A 532 13.49 -11.03 7.31
CA GLY A 532 14.56 -11.26 8.28
C GLY A 532 15.43 -10.02 8.47
N LEU A 533 16.04 -9.87 9.63
CA LEU A 533 17.07 -8.84 9.86
C LEU A 533 18.33 -9.10 9.01
N PRO A 534 19.03 -8.04 8.56
CA PRO A 534 20.31 -8.17 7.85
C PRO A 534 21.47 -8.52 8.80
N LYS A 535 22.67 -8.78 8.26
CA LYS A 535 23.89 -9.07 9.05
C LYS A 535 24.21 -7.96 10.07
N VAL A 536 23.98 -6.70 9.68
CA VAL A 536 24.13 -5.53 10.54
C VAL A 536 22.78 -4.80 10.57
N PRO A 537 21.92 -5.09 11.55
CA PRO A 537 20.60 -4.45 11.65
C PRO A 537 20.73 -2.98 12.04
N ALA A 538 19.84 -2.14 11.51
CA ALA A 538 19.75 -0.72 11.83
C ALA A 538 19.58 -0.46 13.34
N SER A 539 18.96 -1.40 14.06
CA SER A 539 18.75 -1.33 15.52
C SER A 539 20.04 -1.08 16.33
N ARG A 540 21.21 -1.51 15.84
CA ARG A 540 22.50 -1.24 16.51
C ARG A 540 22.87 0.24 16.56
N GLY A 541 22.32 1.04 15.65
CA GLY A 541 22.54 2.49 15.58
C GLY A 541 21.49 3.31 16.33
N ILE A 542 20.39 2.69 16.76
CA ILE A 542 19.28 3.38 17.41
C ILE A 542 19.63 3.66 18.88
N LYS A 543 19.46 4.90 19.32
CA LYS A 543 19.72 5.33 20.71
C LYS A 543 18.64 6.28 21.21
N LEU A 544 18.23 6.10 22.45
CA LEU A 544 17.46 7.10 23.21
C LEU A 544 18.43 8.05 23.91
N LEU A 545 18.30 9.35 23.63
CA LEU A 545 19.10 10.39 24.28
C LEU A 545 18.47 10.77 25.63
N PRO A 546 19.24 11.36 26.57
CA PRO A 546 18.72 11.76 27.90
C PRO A 546 17.54 12.74 27.88
N ASN A 547 17.36 13.47 26.77
CA ASN A 547 16.24 14.40 26.57
C ASN A 547 14.99 13.73 25.97
N GLY A 548 14.99 12.41 25.82
CA GLY A 548 13.87 11.65 25.23
C GLY A 548 13.85 11.56 23.71
N LYS A 549 14.78 12.22 22.99
CA LYS A 549 14.87 12.13 21.53
C LYS A 549 15.50 10.82 21.07
N ILE A 550 15.01 10.27 19.97
CA ILE A 550 15.56 9.07 19.34
C ILE A 550 16.55 9.47 18.24
N LYS A 551 17.73 8.84 18.22
CA LYS A 551 18.71 8.98 17.14
C LYS A 551 18.80 7.66 16.36
N GLY A 552 19.00 7.76 15.04
CA GLY A 552 19.33 6.64 14.17
C GLY A 552 18.12 5.91 13.60
N LEU A 553 16.91 6.46 13.76
CA LEU A 553 15.66 5.87 13.29
C LEU A 553 15.48 6.11 11.78
N MET A 554 15.78 7.34 11.32
CA MET A 554 15.67 7.74 9.90
C MET A 554 17.02 7.77 9.19
N GLN A 555 16.99 7.79 7.85
CA GLN A 555 18.18 7.68 7.00
C GLN A 555 19.21 8.81 7.23
N ASN A 556 18.79 9.93 7.82
CA ASN A 556 19.60 11.13 8.04
C ASN A 556 19.68 11.59 9.52
N ASP A 557 19.34 10.73 10.49
CA ASP A 557 19.42 11.03 11.94
C ASP A 557 20.81 10.82 12.55
#